data_AF-A0ABD1L0F2-F1
#
_entry.id   AF-A0ABD1L0F2-F1
#
_cell.length_a   1.000
_cell.length_b   1.000
_cell.length_c   1.000
_cell.angle_alpha   90.00
_cell.angle_beta   90.00
_cell.angle_gamma   90.00
#
_symmetry.space_group_name_H-M   'P 1'
#
loop_
_entity.id
_entity.type
_entity.pdbx_description
1 polymer ?
#
loop_
_entity_poly.entity_id
_entity_poly.type
_entity_poly.pdbx_seq_one_letter_code
_entity_poly.pdbx_strand_id
1 'polypeptide(L)'
;MLASKEMMKFKSYQNRANVFVKEYLLADPLIPYTSIVGGIFAFKMVYDLTQLFSAVHFKSYSSLTRIQRVEWNNRAMSTIHAIFITTMSLYLVFCSNLFSDNKSSELVTFQSSSLSTFSLGVSVGYFIADLGMIIWFFPSLGGYEYVVHHLISLIAVAFSMLSGEGQLYTYMVLISETTTPGINLRWYLDAAGMKKTKAYIINGVVIFIAWLVARVLLFVYMFYHVYLHFDQVEQMHTLGQVLVIVVPLVLSIMNLVWFSKIIKGLRKTLAKRQ
;
A
#
# COMPACT_ATOMS: atom_id res chain seq x y z
N MET A 1 -44.97 -16.75 19.18
CA MET A 1 -44.77 -15.39 19.74
C MET A 1 -43.29 -15.06 20.01
N LEU A 2 -42.50 -15.98 20.61
CA LEU A 2 -41.06 -15.80 20.89
C LEU A 2 -40.20 -15.51 19.64
N ALA A 3 -40.38 -16.28 18.55
CA ALA A 3 -39.65 -16.07 17.29
C ALA A 3 -39.85 -14.68 16.65
N SER A 4 -41.04 -14.08 16.83
CA SER A 4 -41.33 -12.73 16.34
C SER A 4 -40.57 -11.65 17.14
N LYS A 5 -40.44 -11.84 18.46
CA LYS A 5 -39.68 -10.94 19.34
C LYS A 5 -38.18 -10.96 19.01
N GLU A 6 -37.62 -12.14 18.74
CA GLU A 6 -36.21 -12.27 18.35
C GLU A 6 -35.92 -11.66 16.98
N MET A 7 -36.80 -11.89 16.00
CA MET A 7 -36.68 -11.29 14.67
C MET A 7 -36.77 -9.75 14.71
N MET A 8 -37.60 -9.21 15.59
CA MET A 8 -37.73 -7.77 15.81
C MET A 8 -36.48 -7.17 16.48
N LYS A 9 -35.89 -7.88 17.46
CA LYS A 9 -34.59 -7.50 18.06
C LYS A 9 -33.46 -7.52 17.03
N PHE A 10 -33.37 -8.57 16.21
CA PHE A 10 -32.35 -8.67 15.16
C PHE A 10 -32.44 -7.51 14.16
N LYS A 11 -33.64 -7.20 13.66
CA LYS A 11 -33.86 -6.04 12.78
C LYS A 11 -33.48 -4.72 13.47
N SER A 12 -33.74 -4.57 14.77
CA SER A 12 -33.31 -3.39 15.53
C SER A 12 -31.78 -3.28 15.61
N TYR A 13 -31.06 -4.38 15.82
CA TYR A 13 -29.59 -4.36 15.81
C TYR A 13 -29.04 -4.06 14.41
N GLN A 14 -29.62 -4.66 13.38
CA GLN A 14 -29.23 -4.41 11.99
C GLN A 14 -29.46 -2.94 11.61
N ASN A 15 -30.59 -2.36 11.99
CA ASN A 15 -30.86 -0.94 11.77
C ASN A 15 -29.90 -0.04 12.53
N ARG A 16 -29.60 -0.33 13.80
CA ARG A 16 -28.60 0.44 14.57
C ARG A 16 -27.20 0.33 13.97
N ALA A 17 -26.81 -0.86 13.51
CA ALA A 17 -25.54 -1.07 12.82
C ALA A 17 -25.50 -0.28 11.50
N ASN A 18 -26.57 -0.29 10.72
CA ASN A 18 -26.67 0.46 9.47
C ASN A 18 -26.60 1.99 9.71
N VAL A 19 -27.29 2.48 10.74
CA VAL A 19 -27.24 3.89 11.15
C VAL A 19 -25.84 4.27 11.61
N PHE A 20 -25.19 3.44 12.45
CA PHE A 20 -23.80 3.65 12.86
C PHE A 20 -22.84 3.69 11.66
N VAL A 21 -22.98 2.76 10.72
CA VAL A 21 -22.17 2.72 9.50
C VAL A 21 -22.38 3.99 8.68
N LYS A 22 -23.63 4.41 8.47
CA LYS A 22 -23.95 5.56 7.61
C LYS A 22 -23.62 6.91 8.24
N GLU A 23 -23.90 7.08 9.52
CA GLU A 23 -23.77 8.38 10.23
C GLU A 23 -22.41 8.60 10.88
N TYR A 24 -21.65 7.55 11.16
CA TYR A 24 -20.36 7.67 11.86
C TYR A 24 -19.19 7.14 11.04
N LEU A 25 -19.31 5.94 10.47
CA LEU A 25 -18.22 5.38 9.65
C LEU A 25 -18.11 6.06 8.28
N LEU A 26 -19.24 6.46 7.70
CA LEU A 26 -19.34 7.02 6.34
C LEU A 26 -19.77 8.49 6.29
N ALA A 27 -19.88 9.17 7.43
CA ALA A 27 -20.07 10.62 7.40
C ALA A 27 -18.78 11.29 6.89
N ASP A 28 -18.88 12.07 5.81
CA ASP A 28 -17.73 12.64 5.08
C ASP A 28 -16.63 13.25 5.98
N PRO A 29 -16.93 13.98 7.07
CA PRO A 29 -15.89 14.54 7.94
C PRO A 29 -15.12 13.49 8.77
N LEU A 30 -15.71 12.32 9.02
CA LEU A 30 -15.17 11.29 9.90
C LEU A 30 -14.43 10.18 9.15
N ILE A 31 -14.65 10.05 7.84
CA ILE A 31 -14.05 9.02 6.98
C ILE A 31 -12.52 8.92 7.16
N PRO A 32 -11.74 10.01 7.17
CA PRO A 32 -10.29 9.91 7.35
C PRO A 32 -9.92 9.23 8.68
N TYR A 33 -10.56 9.64 9.78
CA TYR A 33 -10.23 9.15 11.12
C TYR A 33 -10.67 7.70 11.33
N THR A 34 -11.89 7.37 10.91
CA THR A 34 -12.42 6.01 11.05
C THR A 34 -11.67 5.01 10.17
N SER A 35 -11.25 5.41 8.96
CA SER A 35 -10.45 4.56 8.08
C SER A 35 -9.02 4.35 8.57
N ILE A 36 -8.37 5.34 9.19
CA ILE A 36 -7.06 5.16 9.85
C ILE A 36 -7.17 4.12 10.97
N VAL A 37 -8.11 4.32 11.89
CA VAL A 37 -8.29 3.43 13.04
C VAL A 37 -8.66 2.02 12.56
N GLY A 38 -9.60 1.93 11.60
CA GLY A 38 -9.98 0.68 10.96
C GLY A 38 -8.80 -0.01 10.28
N GLY A 39 -7.94 0.74 9.58
CA GLY A 39 -6.72 0.23 8.96
C GLY A 39 -5.75 -0.38 9.97
N ILE A 40 -5.45 0.32 11.08
CA ILE A 40 -4.57 -0.18 12.14
C ILE A 40 -5.09 -1.53 12.68
N PHE A 41 -6.38 -1.59 13.03
CA PHE A 41 -6.98 -2.82 13.55
C PHE A 41 -7.01 -3.94 12.50
N ALA A 42 -7.35 -3.63 11.25
CA ALA A 42 -7.40 -4.60 10.17
C ALA A 42 -6.02 -5.24 9.94
N PHE A 43 -4.95 -4.44 9.88
CA PHE A 43 -3.60 -4.97 9.63
C PHE A 43 -3.01 -5.68 10.85
N LYS A 44 -3.35 -5.25 12.07
CA LYS A 44 -3.06 -6.03 13.28
C LYS A 44 -3.74 -7.39 13.27
N MET A 45 -5.01 -7.45 12.86
CA MET A 45 -5.75 -8.70 12.71
C MET A 45 -5.12 -9.59 11.64
N VAL A 46 -4.71 -9.04 10.49
CA VAL A 46 -3.98 -9.79 9.45
C VAL A 46 -2.69 -10.38 10.00
N TYR A 47 -1.93 -9.63 10.79
CA TYR A 47 -0.72 -10.13 11.44
C TYR A 47 -1.01 -11.33 12.36
N ASP A 48 -2.02 -11.21 13.24
CA ASP A 48 -2.37 -12.25 14.20
C ASP A 48 -2.90 -13.52 13.52
N LEU A 49 -3.76 -13.34 12.50
CA LEU A 49 -4.29 -14.45 11.70
C LEU A 49 -3.18 -15.14 10.91
N THR A 50 -2.23 -14.37 10.35
CA THR A 50 -1.06 -14.94 9.66
C THR A 50 -0.24 -15.77 10.62
N GLN A 51 0.01 -15.29 11.83
CA GLN A 51 0.76 -16.00 12.85
C GLN A 51 0.08 -17.33 13.22
N LEU A 52 -1.24 -17.31 13.45
CA LEU A 52 -2.02 -18.51 13.78
C LEU A 52 -2.01 -19.51 12.61
N PHE A 53 -2.36 -19.03 11.41
CA PHE A 53 -2.45 -19.86 10.21
C PHE A 53 -1.09 -20.48 9.87
N SER A 54 -0.01 -19.69 9.95
CA SER A 54 1.32 -20.14 9.58
C SER A 54 1.91 -21.14 10.57
N ALA A 55 1.60 -21.00 11.86
CA ALA A 55 2.00 -21.98 12.88
C ALA A 55 1.39 -23.37 12.65
N VAL A 56 0.20 -23.43 12.05
CA VAL A 56 -0.51 -24.70 11.77
C VAL A 56 -0.10 -25.29 10.43
N HIS A 57 0.01 -24.47 9.38
CA HIS A 57 0.11 -24.97 7.99
C HIS A 57 1.53 -24.99 7.43
N PHE A 58 2.47 -24.19 7.96
CA PHE A 58 3.82 -24.10 7.40
C PHE A 58 4.87 -24.69 8.36
N LYS A 59 5.34 -25.90 8.07
CA LYS A 59 6.44 -26.53 8.83
C LYS A 59 7.70 -25.64 8.86
N SER A 60 7.99 -24.94 7.75
CA SER A 60 9.10 -23.99 7.68
C SER A 60 8.97 -22.87 8.70
N TYR A 61 7.75 -22.37 8.96
CA TYR A 61 7.50 -21.30 9.93
C TYR A 61 7.90 -21.69 11.36
N SER A 62 7.61 -22.93 11.76
CA SER A 62 7.98 -23.45 13.08
C SER A 62 9.49 -23.59 13.28
N SER A 63 10.25 -23.76 12.20
CA SER A 63 11.72 -23.80 12.23
C SER A 63 12.40 -22.43 12.23
N LEU A 64 11.66 -21.34 11.97
CA LEU A 64 12.20 -19.99 11.94
C LEU A 64 12.55 -19.47 13.35
N THR A 65 13.55 -18.60 13.42
CA THR A 65 13.84 -17.82 14.63
C THR A 65 12.70 -16.88 14.99
N ARG A 66 12.66 -16.38 16.23
CA ARG A 66 11.63 -15.42 16.67
C ARG A 66 11.55 -14.20 15.74
N ILE A 67 12.69 -13.64 15.36
CA ILE A 67 12.78 -12.45 14.50
C ILE A 67 12.30 -12.77 13.08
N GLN A 68 12.69 -13.92 12.51
CA GLN A 68 12.21 -14.34 11.19
C GLN A 68 10.70 -14.61 11.15
N ARG A 69 10.10 -15.07 12.26
CA ARG A 69 8.63 -15.19 12.36
C ARG A 69 7.95 -13.82 12.37
N VAL A 70 8.54 -12.83 13.05
CA VAL A 70 8.04 -11.45 13.00
C VAL A 70 8.13 -10.91 11.57
N GLU A 71 9.27 -11.09 10.89
CA GLU A 71 9.42 -10.67 9.49
C GLU A 71 8.44 -11.38 8.57
N TRP A 72 8.24 -12.69 8.76
CA TRP A 72 7.26 -13.48 8.02
C TRP A 72 5.84 -12.90 8.16
N ASN A 73 5.39 -12.64 9.38
CA ASN A 73 4.06 -12.10 9.61
C ASN A 73 3.91 -10.66 9.08
N ASN A 74 4.96 -9.84 9.21
CA ASN A 74 4.99 -8.48 8.68
C ASN A 74 4.93 -8.44 7.15
N ARG A 75 5.58 -9.42 6.48
CA ARG A 75 5.50 -9.58 5.02
C ARG A 75 4.12 -10.00 4.54
N ALA A 76 3.35 -10.74 5.34
CA ALA A 76 1.96 -11.05 4.99
C ALA A 76 1.08 -9.80 5.09
N MET A 77 1.23 -9.04 6.17
CA MET A 77 0.54 -7.76 6.38
C MET A 77 0.78 -6.79 5.20
N SER A 78 2.04 -6.56 4.83
CA SER A 78 2.42 -5.72 3.68
C SER A 78 1.93 -6.26 2.34
N THR A 79 1.87 -7.58 2.16
CA THR A 79 1.31 -8.19 0.94
C THR A 79 -0.17 -7.89 0.78
N ILE A 80 -0.95 -8.01 1.87
CA ILE A 80 -2.39 -7.72 1.84
C ILE A 80 -2.65 -6.24 1.60
N HIS A 81 -1.90 -5.35 2.26
CA HIS A 81 -1.98 -3.91 2.00
C HIS A 81 -1.67 -3.58 0.55
N ALA A 82 -0.55 -4.11 0.03
CA ALA A 82 -0.12 -3.85 -1.33
C ALA A 82 -1.16 -4.28 -2.37
N ILE A 83 -1.80 -5.44 -2.18
CA ILE A 83 -2.89 -5.90 -3.06
C ILE A 83 -4.09 -4.94 -2.99
N PHE A 84 -4.51 -4.57 -1.77
CA PHE A 84 -5.61 -3.64 -1.56
C PHE A 84 -5.35 -2.30 -2.24
N ILE A 85 -4.24 -1.64 -1.90
CA ILE A 85 -3.98 -0.28 -2.36
C ILE A 85 -3.65 -0.24 -3.84
N THR A 86 -2.96 -1.25 -4.39
CA THR A 86 -2.72 -1.34 -5.84
C THR A 86 -4.04 -1.46 -6.60
N THR A 87 -4.94 -2.31 -6.13
CA THR A 87 -6.25 -2.50 -6.77
C THR A 87 -7.05 -1.20 -6.75
N MET A 88 -7.12 -0.53 -5.59
CA MET A 88 -7.80 0.76 -5.46
C MET A 88 -7.15 1.84 -6.33
N SER A 89 -5.81 1.90 -6.36
CA SER A 89 -5.08 2.90 -7.15
C SER A 89 -5.30 2.72 -8.64
N LEU A 90 -5.22 1.49 -9.16
CA LEU A 90 -5.48 1.21 -10.57
C LEU A 90 -6.93 1.52 -10.94
N TYR A 91 -7.87 1.15 -10.07
CA TYR A 91 -9.28 1.48 -10.28
C TYR A 91 -9.51 3.00 -10.33
N LEU A 92 -9.01 3.75 -9.35
CA LEU A 92 -9.23 5.19 -9.25
C LEU A 92 -8.53 5.96 -10.38
N VAL A 93 -7.28 5.62 -10.69
CA VAL A 93 -6.47 6.33 -11.70
C VAL A 93 -6.90 6.01 -13.13
N PHE A 94 -7.23 4.75 -13.45
CA PHE A 94 -7.44 4.33 -14.84
C PHE A 94 -8.85 3.86 -15.18
N CYS A 95 -9.61 3.35 -14.21
CA CYS A 95 -10.92 2.75 -14.48
C CYS A 95 -12.09 3.66 -14.05
N SER A 96 -11.86 4.55 -13.10
CA SER A 96 -12.86 5.48 -12.60
C SER A 96 -12.86 6.78 -13.41
N ASN A 97 -13.95 7.54 -13.34
CA ASN A 97 -14.00 8.89 -13.90
C ASN A 97 -13.51 9.96 -12.90
N LEU A 98 -12.90 9.57 -11.76
CA LEU A 98 -12.56 10.50 -10.68
C LEU A 98 -11.49 11.53 -11.09
N PHE A 99 -10.57 11.18 -11.98
CA PHE A 99 -9.48 12.06 -12.39
C PHE A 99 -9.51 12.35 -13.90
N SER A 100 -10.70 12.36 -14.50
CA SER A 100 -10.85 12.63 -15.93
C SER A 100 -11.00 14.13 -16.21
N ASP A 101 -10.20 14.66 -17.13
CA ASP A 101 -10.19 16.09 -17.50
C ASP A 101 -11.53 16.62 -18.07
N ASN A 102 -12.39 15.73 -18.58
CA ASN A 102 -13.56 16.11 -19.38
C ASN A 102 -14.88 16.29 -18.61
N LYS A 103 -14.93 16.04 -17.29
CA LYS A 103 -16.21 15.93 -16.56
C LYS A 103 -16.37 16.82 -15.32
N SER A 104 -15.29 17.26 -14.70
CA SER A 104 -15.35 18.08 -13.48
C SER A 104 -14.89 19.50 -13.79
N SER A 105 -15.56 20.49 -13.20
CA SER A 105 -15.12 21.89 -13.22
C SER A 105 -13.93 22.16 -12.29
N GLU A 106 -13.49 21.13 -11.55
CA GLU A 106 -12.47 21.19 -10.52
C GLU A 106 -11.14 20.63 -11.06
N LEU A 107 -10.04 21.30 -10.71
CA LEU A 107 -8.69 20.93 -11.12
C LEU A 107 -8.35 19.52 -10.65
N VAL A 108 -7.61 18.75 -11.45
CA VAL A 108 -7.29 17.34 -11.17
C VAL A 108 -6.53 17.16 -9.85
N THR A 109 -5.81 18.19 -9.41
CA THR A 109 -5.08 18.24 -8.14
C THR A 109 -5.97 18.38 -6.91
N PHE A 110 -7.25 18.76 -7.05
CA PHE A 110 -8.21 18.91 -5.95
C PHE A 110 -9.31 17.84 -5.95
N GLN A 111 -9.38 17.03 -7.00
CA GLN A 111 -10.38 15.98 -7.11
C GLN A 111 -10.17 14.88 -6.07
N SER A 112 -11.23 14.61 -5.31
CA SER A 112 -11.26 13.54 -4.31
C SER A 112 -12.68 12.99 -4.17
N SER A 113 -12.81 11.84 -3.52
CA SER A 113 -14.09 11.18 -3.23
C SER A 113 -14.03 10.50 -1.88
N SER A 114 -15.18 10.21 -1.29
CA SER A 114 -15.26 9.46 -0.03
C SER A 114 -14.55 8.11 -0.11
N LEU A 115 -14.63 7.42 -1.26
CA LEU A 115 -13.94 6.13 -1.49
C LEU A 115 -12.42 6.28 -1.58
N SER A 116 -11.94 7.32 -2.27
CA SER A 116 -10.51 7.56 -2.39
C SER A 116 -9.92 7.98 -1.04
N THR A 117 -10.52 8.94 -0.37
CA THR A 117 -10.13 9.35 0.98
C THR A 117 -10.15 8.18 1.98
N PHE A 118 -11.18 7.33 1.95
CA PHE A 118 -11.22 6.10 2.75
C PHE A 118 -10.04 5.16 2.46
N SER A 119 -9.74 4.93 1.17
CA SER A 119 -8.66 4.01 0.76
C SER A 119 -7.27 4.52 1.17
N LEU A 120 -7.04 5.84 1.09
CA LEU A 120 -5.82 6.46 1.61
C LEU A 120 -5.76 6.32 3.13
N GLY A 121 -6.86 6.52 3.87
CA GLY A 121 -6.84 6.39 5.32
C GLY A 121 -6.60 4.98 5.83
N VAL A 122 -7.13 3.96 5.16
CA VAL A 122 -6.73 2.56 5.40
C VAL A 122 -5.22 2.38 5.22
N SER A 123 -4.63 3.02 4.19
CA SER A 123 -3.19 2.98 3.93
C SER A 123 -2.38 3.74 4.96
N VAL A 124 -2.85 4.90 5.45
CA VAL A 124 -2.22 5.61 6.57
C VAL A 124 -2.18 4.72 7.81
N GLY A 125 -3.30 4.05 8.13
CA GLY A 125 -3.36 3.10 9.24
C GLY A 125 -2.36 1.95 9.11
N TYR A 126 -2.21 1.39 7.91
CA TYR A 126 -1.15 0.43 7.58
C TYR A 126 0.25 1.01 7.81
N PHE A 127 0.56 2.16 7.20
CA PHE A 127 1.89 2.77 7.28
C PHE A 127 2.29 3.07 8.72
N ILE A 128 1.36 3.51 9.58
CA ILE A 128 1.61 3.71 11.01
C ILE A 128 1.98 2.39 11.69
N ALA A 129 1.18 1.33 11.48
CA ALA A 129 1.42 0.03 12.09
C ALA A 129 2.76 -0.58 11.63
N ASP A 130 3.04 -0.53 10.32
CA ASP A 130 4.25 -1.09 9.73
C ASP A 130 5.50 -0.30 10.13
N LEU A 131 5.44 1.04 10.13
CA LEU A 131 6.53 1.88 10.61
C LEU A 131 6.82 1.63 12.10
N GLY A 132 5.78 1.46 12.93
CA GLY A 132 5.93 1.08 14.33
C GLY A 132 6.68 -0.24 14.50
N MET A 133 6.34 -1.25 13.68
CA MET A 133 7.05 -2.54 13.65
C MET A 133 8.50 -2.38 13.21
N ILE A 134 8.76 -1.64 12.12
CA ILE A 134 10.11 -1.41 11.60
C ILE A 134 11.00 -0.74 12.66
N ILE A 135 10.49 0.29 13.36
CA ILE A 135 11.22 0.98 14.43
C ILE A 135 11.46 0.05 15.61
N TRP A 136 10.43 -0.68 16.06
CA TRP A 136 10.53 -1.55 17.23
C TRP A 136 11.53 -2.69 17.06
N PHE A 137 11.61 -3.24 15.84
CA PHE A 137 12.51 -4.34 15.50
C PHE A 137 13.72 -3.87 14.68
N PHE A 138 14.05 -2.57 14.68
CA PHE A 138 15.19 -2.04 13.93
C PHE A 138 16.52 -2.64 14.42
N PRO A 139 17.45 -3.03 13.52
CA PRO A 139 17.40 -2.98 12.06
C PRO A 139 16.92 -4.29 11.40
N SER A 140 16.28 -5.19 12.15
CA SER A 140 15.96 -6.56 11.69
C SER A 140 14.86 -6.63 10.62
N LEU A 141 13.90 -5.71 10.63
CA LEU A 141 12.83 -5.65 9.62
C LEU A 141 13.14 -4.74 8.42
N GLY A 142 14.23 -3.97 8.49
CA GLY A 142 14.64 -3.06 7.43
C GLY A 142 15.74 -2.11 7.89
N GLY A 143 16.58 -1.69 6.94
CA GLY A 143 17.58 -0.64 7.14
C GLY A 143 16.97 0.77 7.13
N TYR A 144 17.83 1.78 7.23
CA TYR A 144 17.43 3.19 7.22
C TYR A 144 16.63 3.57 5.98
N GLU A 145 16.90 2.95 4.83
CA GLU A 145 16.14 3.18 3.60
C GLU A 145 14.66 2.83 3.74
N TYR A 146 14.33 1.79 4.52
CA TYR A 146 12.94 1.41 4.75
C TYR A 146 12.25 2.40 5.68
N VAL A 147 12.94 2.87 6.73
CA VAL A 147 12.41 3.89 7.64
C VAL A 147 12.12 5.18 6.89
N VAL A 148 13.07 5.67 6.09
CA VAL A 148 12.89 6.89 5.29
C VAL A 148 11.75 6.72 4.29
N HIS A 149 11.71 5.59 3.56
CA HIS A 149 10.63 5.28 2.62
C HIS A 149 9.24 5.33 3.28
N HIS A 150 9.06 4.65 4.41
CA HIS A 150 7.77 4.61 5.11
C HIS A 150 7.41 5.95 5.71
N LEU A 151 8.37 6.70 6.26
CA LEU A 151 8.10 8.01 6.86
C LEU A 151 7.64 9.03 5.83
N ILE A 152 8.36 9.19 4.71
CA ILE A 152 7.98 10.15 3.66
C ILE A 152 6.67 9.74 2.97
N SER A 153 6.43 8.44 2.81
CA SER A 153 5.18 7.92 2.24
C SER A 153 4.01 8.16 3.19
N LEU A 154 4.18 7.92 4.49
CA LEU A 154 3.16 8.20 5.51
C LEU A 154 2.75 9.67 5.50
N ILE A 155 3.73 10.58 5.48
CA ILE A 155 3.46 12.03 5.46
C ILE A 155 2.70 12.42 4.18
N ALA A 156 3.13 11.95 3.01
CA ALA A 156 2.49 12.27 1.73
C ALA A 156 1.06 11.72 1.64
N VAL A 157 0.87 10.45 2.02
CA VAL A 157 -0.44 9.78 1.97
C VAL A 157 -1.39 10.41 2.99
N ALA A 158 -0.93 10.72 4.21
CA ALA A 158 -1.75 11.37 5.22
C ALA A 158 -2.14 12.80 4.82
N PHE A 159 -1.22 13.58 4.25
CA PHE A 159 -1.54 14.91 3.72
C PHE A 159 -2.60 14.83 2.64
N SER A 160 -2.43 13.96 1.63
CA SER A 160 -3.37 13.84 0.51
C SER A 160 -4.75 13.34 0.94
N MET A 161 -4.80 12.47 1.95
CA MET A 161 -6.04 12.03 2.58
C MET A 161 -6.75 13.18 3.32
N LEU A 162 -6.03 13.95 4.14
CA LEU A 162 -6.64 14.99 5.00
C LEU A 162 -7.03 16.25 4.22
N SER A 163 -6.23 16.64 3.23
CA SER A 163 -6.46 17.84 2.42
C SER A 163 -7.38 17.58 1.23
N GLY A 164 -7.48 16.34 0.75
CA GLY A 164 -8.10 16.02 -0.54
C GLY A 164 -7.22 16.35 -1.74
N GLU A 165 -6.05 16.95 -1.53
CA GLU A 165 -5.19 17.42 -2.61
C GLU A 165 -4.19 16.35 -3.09
N GLY A 166 -3.88 16.37 -4.38
CA GLY A 166 -2.84 15.56 -4.99
C GLY A 166 -3.14 14.06 -5.00
N GLN A 167 -4.39 13.65 -4.74
CA GLN A 167 -4.76 12.23 -4.63
C GLN A 167 -4.39 11.44 -5.89
N LEU A 168 -4.57 12.01 -7.08
CA LEU A 168 -4.13 11.39 -8.34
C LEU A 168 -2.66 10.96 -8.26
N TYR A 169 -1.77 11.89 -7.90
CA TYR A 169 -0.33 11.65 -7.84
C TYR A 169 0.04 10.68 -6.71
N THR A 170 -0.62 10.79 -5.56
CA THR A 170 -0.47 9.82 -4.48
C THR A 170 -0.85 8.41 -4.93
N TYR A 171 -1.95 8.23 -5.66
CA TYR A 171 -2.33 6.93 -6.20
C TYR A 171 -1.39 6.43 -7.30
N MET A 172 -0.89 7.30 -8.18
CA MET A 172 0.13 6.92 -9.15
C MET A 172 1.38 6.36 -8.45
N VAL A 173 1.82 7.00 -7.36
CA VAL A 173 2.92 6.47 -6.53
C VAL A 173 2.54 5.15 -5.88
N LEU A 174 1.33 5.01 -5.32
CA LEU A 174 0.89 3.80 -4.61
C LEU A 174 0.69 2.58 -5.53
N ILE A 175 0.50 2.75 -6.85
CA ILE A 175 0.55 1.63 -7.81
C ILE A 175 1.89 0.89 -7.73
N SER A 176 2.97 1.55 -7.31
CA SER A 176 4.28 0.90 -7.12
C SER A 176 4.29 -0.23 -6.09
N GLU A 177 3.30 -0.26 -5.18
CA GLU A 177 3.10 -1.36 -4.24
C GLU A 177 2.76 -2.68 -4.93
N THR A 178 2.37 -2.68 -6.21
CA THR A 178 2.17 -3.90 -7.02
C THR A 178 3.40 -4.83 -7.03
N THR A 179 4.59 -4.27 -6.80
CA THR A 179 5.85 -5.03 -6.72
C THR A 179 6.05 -5.75 -5.38
N THR A 180 5.43 -5.26 -4.30
CA THR A 180 5.61 -5.73 -2.92
C THR A 180 5.22 -7.21 -2.74
N PRO A 181 4.09 -7.71 -3.28
CA PRO A 181 3.76 -9.14 -3.23
C PRO A 181 4.83 -10.04 -3.85
N GLY A 182 5.43 -9.62 -4.98
CA GLY A 182 6.50 -10.38 -5.64
C GLY A 182 7.77 -10.44 -4.79
N ILE A 183 8.16 -9.29 -4.20
CA ILE A 183 9.32 -9.19 -3.30
C ILE A 183 9.12 -10.07 -2.07
N ASN A 184 7.94 -10.02 -1.45
CA ASN A 184 7.59 -10.84 -0.29
C ASN A 184 7.56 -12.33 -0.63
N LEU A 185 6.96 -12.72 -1.77
CA LEU A 185 6.99 -14.09 -2.26
C LEU A 185 8.42 -14.58 -2.48
N ARG A 186 9.31 -13.74 -2.99
CA ARG A 186 10.73 -14.09 -3.17
C ARG A 186 11.38 -14.43 -1.84
N TRP A 187 11.10 -13.62 -0.81
CA TRP A 187 11.60 -13.84 0.53
C TRP A 187 11.03 -15.12 1.14
N TYR A 188 9.73 -15.42 0.98
CA TYR A 188 9.14 -16.67 1.47
C TYR A 188 9.79 -17.90 0.83
N LEU A 189 10.02 -17.86 -0.49
CA LEU A 189 10.73 -18.92 -1.20
C LEU A 189 12.17 -19.06 -0.71
N ASP A 190 12.86 -17.96 -0.38
CA ASP A 190 14.19 -18.00 0.24
C ASP A 190 14.15 -18.67 1.62
N ALA A 191 13.27 -18.20 2.51
CA ALA A 191 13.09 -18.71 3.86
C ALA A 191 12.69 -20.19 3.90
N ALA A 192 12.00 -20.68 2.87
CA ALA A 192 11.66 -22.09 2.68
C ALA A 192 12.77 -22.93 2.02
N GLY A 193 13.95 -22.36 1.74
CA GLY A 193 15.07 -23.07 1.10
C GLY A 193 14.90 -23.29 -0.42
N MET A 194 13.96 -22.59 -1.06
CA MET A 194 13.52 -22.84 -2.44
C MET A 194 14.24 -22.00 -3.51
N LYS A 195 15.42 -21.42 -3.23
CA LYS A 195 16.18 -20.58 -4.18
C LYS A 195 16.49 -21.22 -5.53
N LYS A 196 16.61 -22.55 -5.57
CA LYS A 196 16.97 -23.30 -6.78
C LYS A 196 15.77 -23.72 -7.62
N THR A 197 14.55 -23.43 -7.16
CA THR A 197 13.31 -23.85 -7.85
C THR A 197 12.98 -22.97 -9.05
N LYS A 198 12.20 -23.52 -10.00
CA LYS A 198 11.66 -22.74 -11.13
C LYS A 198 10.79 -21.57 -10.64
N ALA A 199 10.02 -21.77 -9.57
CA ALA A 199 9.17 -20.74 -8.96
C ALA A 199 9.99 -19.50 -8.53
N TYR A 200 11.14 -19.69 -7.88
CA TYR A 200 12.01 -18.58 -7.47
C TYR A 200 12.57 -17.78 -8.65
N ILE A 201 12.83 -18.45 -9.78
CA ILE A 201 13.36 -17.82 -10.99
C ILE A 201 12.26 -17.06 -11.72
N ILE A 202 11.09 -17.68 -11.92
CA ILE A 202 9.91 -17.04 -12.53
C ILE A 202 9.52 -15.80 -11.72
N ASN A 203 9.44 -15.91 -10.39
CA ASN A 203 9.15 -14.77 -9.52
C ASN A 203 10.18 -13.64 -9.70
N GLY A 204 11.47 -13.98 -9.87
CA GLY A 204 12.50 -12.97 -10.16
C GLY A 204 12.29 -12.21 -11.46
N VAL A 205 11.84 -12.89 -12.52
CA VAL A 205 11.49 -12.26 -13.81
C VAL A 205 10.25 -11.38 -13.67
N VAL A 206 9.22 -11.86 -12.96
CA VAL A 206 8.00 -11.10 -12.68
C VAL A 206 8.31 -9.82 -11.92
N ILE A 207 9.14 -9.88 -10.86
CA ILE A 207 9.59 -8.69 -10.11
C ILE A 207 10.30 -7.72 -11.04
N PHE A 208 11.20 -8.19 -11.92
CA PHE A 208 11.93 -7.31 -12.84
C PHE A 208 10.97 -6.53 -13.76
N ILE A 209 10.01 -7.23 -14.38
CA ILE A 209 9.04 -6.61 -15.29
C ILE A 209 8.13 -5.64 -14.52
N ALA A 210 7.57 -6.09 -13.39
CA ALA A 210 6.70 -5.26 -12.56
C ALA A 210 7.40 -3.99 -12.06
N TRP A 211 8.69 -4.10 -11.69
CA TRP A 211 9.49 -2.96 -11.27
C TRP A 211 9.72 -1.95 -12.40
N LEU A 212 10.07 -2.43 -13.60
CA LEU A 212 10.27 -1.55 -14.75
C LEU A 212 8.98 -0.77 -15.05
N VAL A 213 7.83 -1.45 -15.07
CA VAL A 213 6.55 -0.81 -15.41
C VAL A 213 6.09 0.13 -14.30
N ALA A 214 5.93 -0.38 -13.07
CA ALA A 214 5.26 0.36 -11.99
C ALA A 214 6.16 1.33 -11.21
N ARG A 215 7.49 1.15 -11.25
CA ARG A 215 8.45 1.96 -10.47
C ARG A 215 9.38 2.82 -11.32
N VAL A 216 9.50 2.54 -12.63
CA VAL A 216 10.31 3.35 -13.56
C VAL A 216 9.42 4.07 -14.57
N LEU A 217 8.71 3.34 -15.43
CA LEU A 217 7.91 3.95 -16.49
C LEU A 217 6.75 4.77 -15.93
N LEU A 218 6.04 4.27 -14.91
CA LEU A 218 4.95 5.00 -14.27
C LEU A 218 5.42 6.29 -13.59
N PHE A 219 6.60 6.30 -12.96
CA PHE A 219 7.16 7.51 -12.35
C PHE A 219 7.54 8.55 -13.42
N VAL A 220 8.13 8.11 -14.55
CA VAL A 220 8.38 9.00 -15.69
C VAL A 220 7.08 9.62 -16.20
N TYR A 221 6.05 8.80 -16.39
CA TYR A 221 4.71 9.28 -16.78
C TYR A 221 4.14 10.27 -15.76
N MET A 222 4.25 9.97 -14.46
CA MET A 222 3.77 10.84 -13.40
C MET A 222 4.47 12.21 -13.44
N PHE A 223 5.80 12.28 -13.56
CA PHE A 223 6.51 13.56 -13.67
C PHE A 223 6.12 14.34 -14.91
N TYR A 224 5.93 13.64 -16.03
CA TYR A 224 5.43 14.26 -17.26
C TYR A 224 4.02 14.85 -17.04
N HIS A 225 3.14 14.12 -16.36
CA HIS A 225 1.80 14.60 -16.02
C HIS A 225 1.83 15.83 -15.10
N VAL A 226 2.67 15.80 -14.05
CA VAL A 226 2.90 16.95 -13.15
C VAL A 226 3.41 18.16 -13.93
N TYR A 227 4.35 17.96 -14.87
CA TYR A 227 4.87 19.03 -15.71
C TYR A 227 3.79 19.67 -16.58
N LEU A 228 2.90 18.87 -17.17
CA LEU A 228 1.79 19.38 -17.98
C LEU A 228 0.72 20.13 -17.17
N HIS A 229 0.54 19.79 -15.89
CA HIS A 229 -0.49 20.33 -15.01
C HIS A 229 0.13 21.14 -13.87
N PHE A 230 1.29 21.75 -14.11
CA PHE A 230 2.05 22.43 -13.07
C PHE A 230 1.31 23.66 -12.51
N ASP A 231 0.56 24.34 -13.37
CA ASP A 231 -0.37 25.43 -13.01
C ASP A 231 -1.43 25.01 -11.98
N GLN A 232 -1.85 23.74 -12.00
CA GLN A 232 -2.79 23.19 -11.01
C GLN A 232 -2.09 22.81 -9.71
N VAL A 233 -0.81 22.42 -9.79
CA VAL A 233 0.01 22.13 -8.61
C VAL A 233 0.33 23.42 -7.87
N GLU A 234 0.65 24.52 -8.57
CA GLU A 234 0.90 25.83 -7.96
C GLU A 234 -0.28 26.40 -7.15
N GLN A 235 -1.49 25.91 -7.40
CA GLN A 235 -2.69 26.30 -6.66
C GLN A 235 -2.89 25.52 -5.35
N MET A 236 -2.25 24.36 -5.19
CA MET A 236 -2.31 23.55 -3.97
C MET A 236 -1.68 24.27 -2.78
N HIS A 237 -1.93 23.80 -1.56
CA HIS A 237 -1.19 24.27 -0.40
C HIS A 237 0.32 24.06 -0.60
N THR A 238 1.15 24.94 -0.04
CA THR A 238 2.62 24.86 -0.14
C THR A 238 3.17 23.50 0.26
N LEU A 239 2.60 22.89 1.31
CA LEU A 239 2.99 21.54 1.72
C LEU A 239 2.63 20.50 0.65
N GLY A 240 1.46 20.60 0.01
CA GLY A 240 1.04 19.73 -1.08
C GLY A 240 1.94 19.84 -2.31
N GLN A 241 2.31 21.06 -2.69
CA GLN A 241 3.28 21.31 -3.77
C GLN A 241 4.60 20.60 -3.51
N VAL A 242 5.16 20.80 -2.31
CA VAL A 242 6.42 20.16 -1.90
C VAL A 242 6.29 18.64 -1.93
N LEU A 243 5.19 18.09 -1.41
CA LEU A 243 5.00 16.64 -1.34
C LEU A 243 4.83 16.00 -2.72
N VAL A 244 4.07 16.62 -3.64
CA VAL A 244 3.86 16.14 -5.01
C VAL A 244 5.15 16.11 -5.82
N ILE A 245 6.13 16.96 -5.51
CA ILE A 245 7.40 17.02 -6.24
C ILE A 245 8.48 16.20 -5.53
N VAL A 246 8.73 16.48 -4.25
CA VAL A 246 9.90 15.97 -3.52
C VAL A 246 9.76 14.49 -3.19
N VAL A 247 8.58 14.03 -2.75
CA VAL A 247 8.43 12.63 -2.34
C VAL A 247 8.59 11.68 -3.54
N PRO A 248 7.92 11.89 -4.68
CA PRO A 248 8.16 11.07 -5.87
C PRO A 248 9.60 11.13 -6.36
N LEU A 249 10.28 12.28 -6.25
CA LEU A 249 11.69 12.40 -6.64
C LEU A 249 12.60 11.52 -5.77
N VAL A 250 12.45 11.59 -4.45
CA VAL A 250 13.20 10.73 -3.51
C VAL A 250 12.89 9.26 -3.77
N LEU A 251 11.62 8.90 -3.92
CA LEU A 251 11.20 7.53 -4.23
C LEU A 251 11.74 7.04 -5.57
N SER A 252 11.86 7.90 -6.59
CA SER A 252 12.46 7.57 -7.88
C SER A 252 13.93 7.20 -7.75
N ILE A 253 14.70 7.98 -6.99
CA ILE A 253 16.11 7.69 -6.73
C ILE A 253 16.24 6.33 -6.04
N MET A 254 15.43 6.07 -5.02
CA MET A 254 15.40 4.78 -4.31
C MET A 254 15.02 3.63 -5.26
N ASN A 255 14.01 3.85 -6.12
CA ASN A 255 13.55 2.88 -7.11
C ASN A 255 14.65 2.51 -8.10
N LEU A 256 15.46 3.47 -8.56
CA LEU A 256 16.59 3.22 -9.45
C LEU A 256 17.71 2.44 -8.75
N VAL A 257 18.03 2.78 -7.50
CA VAL A 257 19.01 2.05 -6.68
C VAL A 257 18.58 0.59 -6.52
N TRP A 258 17.34 0.33 -6.13
CA TRP A 258 16.82 -1.03 -5.98
C TRP A 258 16.70 -1.77 -7.32
N PHE A 259 16.30 -1.10 -8.40
CA PHE A 259 16.27 -1.71 -9.73
C PHE A 259 17.65 -2.18 -10.17
N SER A 260 18.70 -1.40 -9.88
CA SER A 260 20.08 -1.82 -10.13
C SER A 260 20.46 -3.11 -9.40
N LYS A 261 19.96 -3.32 -8.16
CA LYS A 261 20.15 -4.56 -7.40
C LYS A 261 19.39 -5.73 -8.05
N ILE A 262 18.17 -5.50 -8.55
CA ILE A 262 17.37 -6.52 -9.25
C ILE A 262 18.07 -6.95 -10.56
N ILE A 263 18.54 -6.00 -11.37
CA ILE A 263 19.30 -6.27 -12.60
C ILE A 263 20.54 -7.11 -12.29
N LYS A 264 21.32 -6.73 -11.27
CA LYS A 264 22.49 -7.49 -10.83
C LYS A 264 22.11 -8.91 -10.41
N GLY A 265 21.01 -9.08 -9.68
CA GLY A 265 20.49 -10.40 -9.28
C GLY A 265 20.07 -11.28 -10.47
N LEU A 266 19.41 -10.67 -11.47
CA LEU A 266 18.97 -11.36 -12.68
C LEU A 266 20.16 -11.79 -13.54
N ARG A 267 21.14 -10.90 -13.77
CA ARG A 267 22.39 -11.21 -14.49
C ARG A 267 23.14 -12.38 -13.87
N LYS A 268 23.28 -12.40 -12.54
CA LYS A 268 23.90 -13.53 -11.82
C LYS A 268 23.15 -14.85 -12.00
N THR A 269 21.83 -14.80 -12.19
CA THR A 269 21.01 -16.00 -12.40
C THR A 269 21.17 -16.54 -13.82
N LEU A 270 21.27 -15.66 -14.82
CA LEU A 270 21.49 -16.01 -16.22
C LEU A 270 22.91 -16.56 -16.45
N ALA A 271 23.92 -15.93 -15.87
CA ALA A 271 25.31 -16.35 -16.01
C ALA A 271 25.62 -17.74 -15.40
N LYS A 272 24.80 -18.25 -14.48
CA LYS A 272 24.93 -19.61 -13.92
C LYS A 272 24.28 -20.70 -14.77
N ARG A 273 23.56 -20.31 -15.82
CA ARG A 273 22.86 -21.21 -16.75
C ARG A 273 23.53 -21.29 -18.13
N GLN A 274 24.50 -20.41 -18.39
CA GLN A 274 25.46 -20.53 -19.48
C GLN A 274 26.61 -21.40 -19.00
#